data_AF-A0A957UX27-F1
#
_entry.id   AF-A0A957UX27-F1
#
_cell.length_a   1.000
_cell.length_b   1.000
_cell.length_c   1.000
_cell.angle_alpha   90.00
_cell.angle_beta   90.00
_cell.angle_gamma   90.00
#
_symmetry.space_group_name_H-M   'P 1'
#
loop_
_entity.id
_entity.type
_entity.pdbx_description
1 polymer ?
#
loop_
_entity_poly.entity_id
_entity_poly.type
_entity_poly.pdbx_seq_one_letter_code
_entity_poly.pdbx_strand_id
1 'polypeptide(L)'
;MITGGFPPLAGDTILAKRRAAREQFDHLRRALMWEPRGHADMYGALLTEPVTPDGDLGVLFLHNEGFSTMCGHGVIALAKVLLDTGMLDRPGNAPEIRMDTPAGRVTATAQRTNGVVTSVSFRNVPSFVYALDQEVEVPGLGRVRYDVAFGGAFYAFVDAAAVGVGLAAGDFRRLIDVGMQIKHAVMASLPIEHPFEP
;
A
#
# COMPACT_ATOMS: atom_id res chain seq x y z
N MET A 1 -7.42 7.15 8.63
CA MET A 1 -7.43 8.24 7.62
C MET A 1 -7.14 9.54 8.33
N ILE A 2 -6.17 10.32 7.85
CA ILE A 2 -5.84 11.65 8.35
C ILE A 2 -6.59 12.65 7.46
N THR A 3 -7.52 13.40 8.06
CA THR A 3 -8.40 14.36 7.36
C THR A 3 -8.01 15.82 7.56
N GLY A 4 -7.06 16.09 8.46
CA GLY A 4 -6.58 17.43 8.75
C GLY A 4 -5.44 17.42 9.78
N GLY A 5 -4.80 18.57 9.97
CA GLY A 5 -3.71 18.76 10.94
C GLY A 5 -2.31 18.36 10.44
N PHE A 6 -2.19 17.81 9.23
CA PHE A 6 -0.89 17.58 8.60
C PHE A 6 -0.41 18.87 7.89
N PRO A 7 0.89 19.24 7.98
CA PRO A 7 1.41 20.38 7.23
C PRO A 7 1.30 20.19 5.71
N PRO A 8 1.21 21.28 4.92
CA PRO A 8 1.23 21.19 3.47
C PRO A 8 2.47 20.46 2.95
N LEU A 9 2.27 19.55 1.99
CA LEU A 9 3.36 18.80 1.36
C LEU A 9 3.76 19.46 0.04
N ALA A 10 5.02 19.89 -0.04
CA ALA A 10 5.61 20.44 -1.25
C ALA A 10 5.75 19.38 -2.36
N GLY A 11 5.71 19.83 -3.61
CA GLY A 11 5.95 19.00 -4.79
C GLY A 11 4.73 18.83 -5.71
N ASP A 12 5.04 18.76 -7.00
CA ASP A 12 4.04 18.73 -8.09
C ASP A 12 3.64 17.30 -8.49
N THR A 13 4.27 16.28 -7.89
CA THR A 13 3.95 14.86 -8.09
C THR A 13 3.66 14.18 -6.75
N ILE A 14 2.89 13.09 -6.75
CA ILE A 14 2.65 12.33 -5.51
C ILE A 14 3.96 11.77 -4.94
N LEU A 15 4.92 11.37 -5.78
CA LEU A 15 6.24 10.94 -5.33
C LEU A 15 7.05 12.07 -4.67
N ALA A 16 6.96 13.30 -5.19
CA ALA A 16 7.56 14.47 -4.54
C ALA A 16 6.90 14.77 -3.19
N LYS A 17 5.58 14.71 -3.10
CA LYS A 17 4.84 14.84 -1.84
C LYS A 17 5.22 13.74 -0.84
N ARG A 18 5.35 12.48 -1.29
CA ARG A 18 5.83 11.35 -0.49
C ARG A 18 7.25 11.58 0.04
N ARG A 19 8.15 12.09 -0.81
CA ARG A 19 9.53 12.43 -0.44
C ARG A 19 9.54 13.51 0.64
N ALA A 20 8.79 14.60 0.44
CA ALA A 20 8.65 15.67 1.43
C ALA A 20 8.08 15.14 2.75
N ALA A 21 7.03 14.32 2.72
CA ALA A 21 6.44 13.70 3.90
C ALA A 21 7.45 12.84 4.68
N ARG A 22 8.25 12.04 3.97
CA ARG A 22 9.27 11.18 4.57
C ARG A 22 10.43 11.99 5.17
N GLU A 23 10.94 12.97 4.44
CA GLU A 23 12.13 13.71 4.84
C GLU A 23 11.84 14.75 5.95
N GLN A 24 10.65 15.33 5.95
CA GLN A 24 10.31 16.45 6.84
C GLN A 24 9.36 16.04 7.97
N PHE A 25 8.49 15.05 7.75
CA PHE A 25 7.33 14.77 8.61
C PHE A 25 7.22 13.33 9.10
N ASP A 26 8.29 12.52 9.02
CA ASP A 26 8.28 11.15 9.54
C ASP A 26 7.96 11.06 11.05
N HIS A 27 8.30 12.10 11.82
CA HIS A 27 7.92 12.18 13.24
C HIS A 27 6.39 12.15 13.45
N LEU A 28 5.60 12.75 12.55
CA LEU A 28 4.14 12.68 12.59
C LEU A 28 3.64 11.28 12.24
N ARG A 29 4.25 10.64 11.24
CA ARG A 29 3.96 9.24 10.92
C ARG A 29 4.17 8.35 12.14
N ARG A 30 5.34 8.45 12.81
CA ARG A 30 5.63 7.69 14.03
C ARG A 30 4.62 7.97 15.12
N ALA A 31 4.27 9.24 15.37
CA ALA A 31 3.31 9.61 16.40
C ALA A 31 1.89 9.03 16.16
N LEU A 32 1.52 8.80 14.91
CA LEU A 32 0.21 8.28 14.50
C LEU A 32 0.19 6.74 14.36
N MET A 33 1.27 6.13 13.88
CA MET A 33 1.33 4.70 13.58
C MET A 33 1.86 3.86 14.74
N TRP A 34 2.81 4.40 15.52
CA TRP A 34 3.43 3.64 16.61
C TRP A 34 2.63 3.74 17.91
N GLU A 35 2.93 2.82 18.83
CA GLU A 35 2.46 2.91 20.19
C GLU A 35 2.87 4.25 20.84
N PRO A 36 2.03 4.83 21.70
CA PRO A 36 0.81 4.25 22.28
C PRO A 36 -0.48 4.53 21.49
N ARG A 37 -0.42 5.27 20.37
CA ARG A 37 -1.64 5.64 19.60
C ARG A 37 -2.03 4.59 18.57
N GLY A 38 -1.04 4.01 17.92
CA GLY A 38 -1.18 2.88 17.01
C GLY A 38 -0.58 1.61 17.62
N HIS A 39 -0.10 0.73 16.75
CA HIS A 39 0.54 -0.55 17.07
C HIS A 39 1.36 -1.02 15.86
N ALA A 40 2.08 -2.13 15.99
CA ALA A 40 2.99 -2.64 14.96
C ALA A 40 2.34 -2.87 13.58
N ASP A 41 1.05 -3.21 13.55
CA ASP A 41 0.27 -3.48 12.33
C ASP A 41 -0.65 -2.33 11.91
N MET A 42 -0.52 -1.14 12.52
CA MET A 42 -1.33 0.03 12.18
C MET A 42 -1.01 0.55 10.78
N TYR A 43 -2.06 0.93 10.05
CA TYR A 43 -1.97 1.49 8.70
C TYR A 43 -2.78 2.78 8.59
N GLY A 44 -2.25 3.74 7.85
CA GLY A 44 -2.82 5.07 7.67
C GLY A 44 -2.89 5.49 6.21
N ALA A 45 -3.71 6.50 5.98
CA ALA A 45 -3.84 7.19 4.70
C ALA A 45 -3.94 8.69 4.96
N LEU A 46 -3.01 9.45 4.40
CA LEU A 46 -2.99 10.91 4.39
C LEU A 46 -3.54 11.39 3.05
N LEU A 47 -4.63 12.15 3.09
CA LEU A 47 -5.21 12.76 1.89
C LEU A 47 -4.39 13.98 1.48
N THR A 48 -4.21 14.17 0.18
CA THR A 48 -3.59 15.37 -0.40
C THR A 48 -4.45 15.90 -1.54
N GLU A 49 -4.17 17.11 -1.99
CA GLU A 49 -4.67 17.58 -3.28
C GLU A 49 -4.23 16.61 -4.39
N PRO A 50 -5.09 16.38 -5.41
CA PRO A 50 -4.71 15.62 -6.60
C PRO A 50 -3.61 16.36 -7.36
N VAL A 51 -2.80 15.61 -8.12
CA VAL A 51 -1.76 16.19 -8.98
C VAL A 51 -2.12 16.09 -10.46
N THR A 52 -3.21 15.41 -10.76
CA THR A 52 -3.76 15.23 -12.11
C THR A 52 -5.02 16.09 -12.29
N PRO A 53 -5.28 16.64 -13.49
CA PRO A 53 -6.42 17.54 -13.71
C PRO A 53 -7.81 16.90 -13.48
N ASP A 54 -7.94 15.59 -13.68
CA ASP A 54 -9.18 14.83 -13.52
C ASP A 54 -9.22 13.99 -12.23
N GLY A 55 -8.22 14.16 -11.34
CA GLY A 55 -8.11 13.45 -10.08
C GLY A 55 -9.10 13.97 -9.04
N ASP A 56 -9.65 13.07 -8.23
CA ASP A 56 -10.55 13.45 -7.13
C ASP A 56 -9.77 13.75 -5.85
N LEU A 57 -8.64 13.04 -5.63
CA LEU A 57 -7.72 13.28 -4.52
C LEU A 57 -6.35 12.66 -4.78
N GLY A 58 -5.34 13.12 -4.06
CA GLY A 58 -4.10 12.39 -3.84
C GLY A 58 -4.12 11.63 -2.52
N VAL A 59 -3.35 10.55 -2.43
CA VAL A 59 -3.22 9.76 -1.19
C VAL A 59 -1.80 9.30 -0.96
N LEU A 60 -1.31 9.51 0.26
CA LEU A 60 -0.09 8.90 0.77
C LEU A 60 -0.44 7.87 1.84
N PHE A 61 -0.14 6.61 1.55
CA PHE A 61 -0.28 5.53 2.51
C PHE A 61 0.91 5.49 3.46
N LEU A 62 0.68 5.16 4.72
CA LEU A 62 1.71 5.08 5.75
C LEU A 62 1.50 3.89 6.68
N HIS A 63 2.61 3.31 7.15
CA HIS A 63 2.64 2.16 8.04
C HIS A 63 3.80 2.28 9.04
N ASN A 64 4.04 1.21 9.79
CA ASN A 64 5.07 1.12 10.84
C ASN A 64 6.50 1.48 10.36
N GLU A 65 6.87 1.19 9.12
CA GLU A 65 8.21 1.38 8.55
C GLU A 65 8.33 2.62 7.65
N GLY A 66 7.23 3.27 7.26
CA GLY A 66 7.33 4.44 6.39
C GLY A 66 6.08 4.76 5.59
N PHE A 67 6.28 5.38 4.43
CA PHE A 67 5.23 5.72 3.47
C PHE A 67 5.22 4.70 2.32
N SER A 68 4.10 4.01 2.12
CA SER A 68 3.93 3.00 1.07
C SER A 68 3.70 3.62 -0.32
N THR A 69 3.88 2.84 -1.37
CA THR A 69 3.65 3.24 -2.77
C THR A 69 2.19 3.13 -3.19
N MET A 70 1.51 2.05 -2.83
CA MET A 70 0.09 1.81 -3.09
C MET A 70 -0.45 0.83 -2.04
N CYS A 71 -1.75 0.89 -1.75
CA CYS A 71 -2.38 -0.02 -0.81
C CYS A 71 -3.84 -0.31 -1.18
N GLY A 72 -4.12 -1.55 -1.63
CA GLY A 72 -5.46 -1.94 -2.08
C GLY A 72 -6.54 -1.86 -0.99
N HIS A 73 -6.24 -2.34 0.23
CA HIS A 73 -7.19 -2.25 1.35
C HIS A 73 -7.47 -0.78 1.74
N GLY A 74 -6.45 0.09 1.62
CA GLY A 74 -6.56 1.52 1.85
C GLY A 74 -7.48 2.19 0.84
N VAL A 75 -7.34 1.86 -0.45
CA VAL A 75 -8.22 2.35 -1.52
C VAL A 75 -9.68 1.97 -1.27
N ILE A 76 -9.93 0.70 -0.91
CA ILE A 76 -11.29 0.21 -0.58
C ILE A 76 -11.89 0.98 0.60
N ALA A 77 -11.13 1.11 1.68
CA ALA A 77 -11.59 1.80 2.88
C ALA A 77 -11.86 3.29 2.62
N LEU A 78 -10.97 3.96 1.90
CA LEU A 78 -11.13 5.37 1.52
C LEU A 78 -12.36 5.58 0.67
N ALA A 79 -12.59 4.74 -0.34
CA ALA A 79 -13.75 4.89 -1.20
C ALA A 79 -15.06 4.79 -0.42
N LYS A 80 -15.16 3.81 0.49
CA LYS A 80 -16.32 3.69 1.38
C LYS A 80 -16.47 4.92 2.28
N VAL A 81 -15.44 5.30 3.01
CA VAL A 81 -15.54 6.38 4.01
C VAL A 81 -15.83 7.72 3.35
N LEU A 82 -15.14 8.07 2.26
CA LEU A 82 -15.34 9.35 1.56
C LEU A 82 -16.79 9.50 1.07
N LEU A 83 -17.36 8.43 0.54
CA LEU A 83 -18.71 8.41 -0.01
C LEU A 83 -19.81 8.32 1.05
N ASP A 84 -19.64 7.50 2.10
CA ASP A 84 -20.67 7.30 3.12
C ASP A 84 -20.73 8.46 4.13
N THR A 85 -19.62 9.19 4.31
CA THR A 85 -19.58 10.37 5.19
C THR A 85 -19.93 11.68 4.48
N GLY A 86 -20.10 11.65 3.15
CA GLY A 86 -20.32 12.85 2.34
C GLY A 86 -19.08 13.75 2.21
N MET A 87 -17.89 13.28 2.61
CA MET A 87 -16.63 14.00 2.37
C MET A 87 -16.31 14.16 0.88
N LEU A 88 -16.77 13.21 0.06
CA LEU A 88 -16.81 13.32 -1.40
C LEU A 88 -18.25 13.09 -1.87
N ASP A 89 -18.92 14.15 -2.30
CA ASP A 89 -20.24 14.03 -2.90
C ASP A 89 -20.13 13.55 -4.35
N ARG A 90 -20.60 12.34 -4.60
CA ARG A 90 -20.66 11.76 -5.94
C ARG A 90 -21.93 10.93 -6.07
N PRO A 91 -22.93 11.38 -6.84
CA PRO A 91 -24.22 10.71 -6.93
C PRO A 91 -24.13 9.39 -7.72
N GLY A 92 -25.19 8.58 -7.61
CA GLY A 92 -25.34 7.32 -8.33
C GLY A 92 -25.05 6.07 -7.49
N ASN A 93 -25.38 4.91 -8.07
CA ASN A 93 -25.25 3.61 -7.41
C ASN A 93 -23.87 2.95 -7.62
N ALA A 94 -23.05 3.48 -8.52
CA ALA A 94 -21.71 3.00 -8.82
C ALA A 94 -20.71 4.15 -9.05
N PRO A 95 -20.59 5.14 -8.13
CA PRO A 95 -19.64 6.24 -8.30
C PRO A 95 -18.20 5.73 -8.38
N GLU A 96 -17.44 6.30 -9.30
CA GLU A 96 -15.99 6.12 -9.36
C GLU A 96 -15.29 7.09 -8.40
N ILE A 97 -14.03 6.83 -8.04
CA ILE A 97 -13.14 7.77 -7.35
C ILE A 97 -11.73 7.58 -7.91
N ARG A 98 -11.13 8.67 -8.37
CA ARG A 98 -9.82 8.72 -9.00
C ARG A 98 -8.79 9.22 -8.00
N MET A 99 -7.94 8.31 -7.55
CA MET A 99 -6.93 8.57 -6.52
C MET A 99 -5.54 8.57 -7.15
N ASP A 100 -4.81 9.68 -6.97
CA ASP A 100 -3.40 9.74 -7.32
C ASP A 100 -2.58 9.14 -6.18
N THR A 101 -1.96 7.99 -6.43
CA THR A 101 -1.10 7.28 -5.47
C THR A 101 0.37 7.41 -5.88
N PRO A 102 1.34 7.16 -4.99
CA PRO A 102 2.74 7.16 -5.38
C PRO A 102 3.10 6.14 -6.48
N ALA A 103 2.31 5.06 -6.65
CA ALA A 103 2.49 4.12 -7.76
C ALA A 103 1.84 4.58 -9.08
N GLY A 104 1.04 5.64 -9.05
CA GLY A 104 0.23 6.13 -10.18
C GLY A 104 -1.27 6.21 -9.86
N ARG A 105 -2.06 6.50 -10.90
CA ARG A 105 -3.52 6.63 -10.77
C ARG A 105 -4.19 5.28 -10.48
N VAL A 106 -5.06 5.26 -9.48
CA VAL A 106 -5.98 4.16 -9.19
C VAL A 106 -7.42 4.69 -9.29
N THR A 107 -8.31 3.90 -9.91
CA THR A 107 -9.74 4.24 -9.99
C THR A 107 -10.55 3.23 -9.20
N ALA A 108 -11.15 3.64 -8.09
CA ALA A 108 -12.08 2.83 -7.31
C ALA A 108 -13.51 3.00 -7.85
N THR A 109 -14.32 1.94 -7.82
CA THR A 109 -15.75 1.97 -8.12
C THR A 109 -16.50 1.39 -6.92
N ALA A 110 -17.37 2.20 -6.30
CA ALA A 110 -18.10 1.81 -5.10
C ALA A 110 -19.55 1.45 -5.44
N GLN A 111 -19.98 0.23 -5.15
CA GLN A 111 -21.37 -0.18 -5.31
C GLN A 111 -22.18 0.28 -4.09
N ARG A 112 -23.31 0.95 -4.34
CA ARG A 112 -24.21 1.45 -3.30
C ARG A 112 -25.57 0.78 -3.35
N THR A 113 -26.09 0.46 -2.16
CA THR A 113 -27.47 0.01 -1.95
C THR A 113 -28.09 0.91 -0.88
N ASN A 114 -29.24 1.52 -1.17
CA ASN A 114 -29.93 2.45 -0.26
C ASN A 114 -29.01 3.59 0.26
N GLY A 115 -28.17 4.13 -0.64
CA GLY A 115 -27.26 5.23 -0.33
C GLY A 115 -25.97 4.83 0.41
N VAL A 116 -25.80 3.55 0.79
CA VAL A 116 -24.63 3.06 1.54
C VAL A 116 -23.74 2.22 0.65
N VAL A 117 -22.42 2.42 0.70
CA VAL A 117 -21.44 1.59 -0.01
C VAL A 117 -21.40 0.17 0.57
N THR A 118 -21.69 -0.83 -0.26
CA THR A 118 -21.72 -2.26 0.09
C THR A 118 -20.47 -3.01 -0.37
N SER A 119 -19.87 -2.59 -1.49
CA SER A 119 -18.61 -3.15 -1.98
C SER A 119 -17.83 -2.12 -2.78
N VAL A 120 -16.52 -2.33 -2.91
CA VAL A 120 -15.63 -1.50 -3.71
C VAL A 120 -14.75 -2.41 -4.55
N SER A 121 -14.66 -2.14 -5.84
CA SER A 121 -13.61 -2.65 -6.72
C SER A 121 -12.67 -1.50 -7.08
N PHE A 122 -11.48 -1.80 -7.59
CA PHE A 122 -10.61 -0.77 -8.14
C PHE A 122 -9.80 -1.31 -9.32
N ARG A 123 -9.57 -0.43 -10.30
CA ARG A 123 -8.57 -0.65 -11.34
C ARG A 123 -7.25 -0.10 -10.86
N ASN A 124 -6.31 -1.02 -10.61
CA ASN A 124 -4.97 -0.72 -10.17
C ASN A 124 -4.09 -0.19 -11.32
N VAL A 125 -2.88 0.23 -10.98
CA VAL A 125 -1.80 0.45 -11.95
C VAL A 125 -1.41 -0.85 -12.67
N PRO A 126 -0.72 -0.82 -13.83
CA PRO A 126 -0.28 -2.02 -14.51
C PRO A 126 0.50 -2.95 -13.57
N SER A 127 0.03 -4.20 -13.47
CA SER A 127 0.68 -5.25 -12.70
C SER A 127 1.41 -6.20 -13.65
N PHE A 128 2.61 -6.63 -13.29
CA PHE A 128 3.44 -7.48 -14.13
C PHE A 128 4.34 -8.39 -13.30
N VAL A 129 4.73 -9.51 -13.89
CA VAL A 129 5.74 -10.40 -13.32
C VAL A 129 7.12 -9.80 -13.61
N TYR A 130 7.93 -9.65 -12.58
CA TYR A 130 9.29 -9.09 -12.67
C TYR A 130 10.33 -10.21 -12.84
N ALA A 131 10.21 -11.29 -12.07
CA ALA A 131 11.07 -12.47 -12.17
C ALA A 131 10.28 -13.74 -11.80
N LEU A 132 10.52 -14.83 -12.52
CA LEU A 132 9.91 -16.14 -12.24
C LEU A 132 10.97 -17.14 -11.78
N ASP A 133 10.55 -18.08 -10.95
CA ASP A 133 11.30 -19.28 -10.59
C ASP A 133 12.70 -18.98 -10.08
N GLN A 134 12.84 -17.89 -9.33
CA GLN A 134 14.09 -17.51 -8.70
C GLN A 134 14.35 -18.38 -7.47
N GLU A 135 15.62 -18.55 -7.12
CA GLU A 135 16.04 -19.24 -5.91
C GLU A 135 16.96 -18.33 -5.10
N VAL A 136 16.83 -18.38 -3.77
CA VAL A 136 17.74 -17.67 -2.86
C VAL A 136 18.06 -18.57 -1.66
N GLU A 137 19.32 -18.53 -1.21
CA GLU A 137 19.72 -19.17 0.04
C GLU A 137 19.36 -18.28 1.22
N VAL A 138 18.51 -18.78 2.11
CA VAL A 138 18.07 -18.07 3.31
C VAL A 138 18.66 -18.76 4.54
N PRO A 139 19.51 -18.08 5.33
CA PRO A 139 20.11 -18.67 6.53
C PRO A 139 19.04 -19.25 7.47
N GLY A 140 19.15 -20.55 7.75
CA GLY A 140 18.20 -21.28 8.62
C GLY A 140 16.99 -21.89 7.92
N LEU A 141 16.70 -21.52 6.66
CA LEU A 141 15.63 -22.11 5.85
C LEU A 141 16.18 -22.90 4.64
N GLY A 142 17.42 -22.63 4.23
CA GLY A 142 18.04 -23.21 3.04
C GLY A 142 17.54 -22.53 1.76
N ARG A 143 17.49 -23.28 0.67
CA ARG A 143 17.10 -22.77 -0.64
C ARG A 143 15.60 -22.56 -0.76
N VAL A 144 15.18 -21.33 -1.01
CA VAL A 144 13.78 -20.93 -1.16
C VAL A 144 13.52 -20.52 -2.61
N ARG A 145 12.51 -21.13 -3.25
CA ARG A 145 12.01 -20.73 -4.56
C ARG A 145 10.96 -19.63 -4.43
N TYR A 146 11.04 -18.62 -5.28
CA TYR A 146 10.12 -17.49 -5.25
C TYR A 146 9.92 -16.85 -6.64
N ASP A 147 8.80 -16.16 -6.79
CA ASP A 147 8.55 -15.24 -7.89
C ASP A 147 8.57 -13.80 -7.39
N VAL A 148 8.94 -12.85 -8.23
CA VAL A 148 8.77 -11.42 -7.95
C VAL A 148 7.75 -10.85 -8.92
N ALA A 149 6.73 -10.20 -8.39
CA ALA A 149 5.76 -9.46 -9.20
C ALA A 149 5.47 -8.08 -8.61
N PHE A 150 5.11 -7.16 -9.50
CA PHE A 150 4.68 -5.82 -9.17
C PHE A 150 3.16 -5.70 -9.32
N GLY A 151 2.52 -5.13 -8.31
CA GLY A 151 1.09 -4.80 -8.33
C GLY A 151 0.79 -3.46 -7.68
N GLY A 152 1.65 -2.46 -7.89
CA GLY A 152 1.67 -1.19 -7.14
C GLY A 152 2.68 -1.17 -5.98
N ALA A 153 3.14 -2.35 -5.58
CA ALA A 153 4.36 -2.60 -4.81
C ALA A 153 4.98 -3.92 -5.28
N PHE A 154 6.26 -4.13 -5.01
CA PHE A 154 6.95 -5.38 -5.31
C PHE A 154 6.77 -6.39 -4.16
N TYR A 155 6.49 -7.63 -4.53
CA TYR A 155 6.34 -8.74 -3.60
C TYR A 155 7.13 -9.95 -4.09
N ALA A 156 7.79 -10.63 -3.15
CA ALA A 156 8.30 -11.97 -3.36
C ALA A 156 7.21 -12.97 -2.94
N PHE A 157 6.76 -13.81 -3.86
CA PHE A 157 5.76 -14.85 -3.65
C PHE A 157 6.45 -16.18 -3.39
N VAL A 158 6.09 -16.86 -2.31
CA VAL A 158 6.67 -18.13 -1.86
C VAL A 158 5.55 -19.07 -1.45
N ASP A 159 5.71 -20.36 -1.72
CA ASP A 159 4.84 -21.40 -1.16
C ASP A 159 5.15 -21.57 0.34
N ALA A 160 4.19 -21.24 1.19
CA ALA A 160 4.31 -21.33 2.65
C ALA A 160 4.66 -22.75 3.12
N ALA A 161 4.12 -23.79 2.48
CA ALA A 161 4.41 -25.17 2.84
C ALA A 161 5.87 -25.55 2.55
N ALA A 162 6.44 -25.02 1.46
CA ALA A 162 7.84 -25.26 1.08
C ALA A 162 8.85 -24.67 2.09
N VAL A 163 8.43 -23.64 2.85
CA VAL A 163 9.24 -23.02 3.91
C VAL A 163 8.81 -23.42 5.32
N GLY A 164 7.92 -24.43 5.44
CA GLY A 164 7.50 -24.99 6.72
C GLY A 164 6.74 -24.00 7.60
N VAL A 165 5.85 -23.21 7.01
CA VAL A 165 4.96 -22.26 7.72
C VAL A 165 3.51 -22.46 7.27
N GLY A 166 2.56 -22.47 8.21
CA GLY A 166 1.14 -22.47 7.93
C GLY A 166 0.56 -21.06 7.74
N LEU A 167 -0.70 -20.96 7.30
CA LEU A 167 -1.42 -19.69 7.12
C LEU A 167 -2.53 -19.48 8.17
N ALA A 168 -2.43 -20.16 9.32
CA ALA A 168 -3.38 -20.02 10.42
C ALA A 168 -2.92 -18.94 11.40
N ALA A 169 -3.84 -18.44 12.24
CA ALA A 169 -3.52 -17.43 13.25
C ALA A 169 -2.40 -17.86 14.22
N GLY A 170 -2.30 -19.17 14.51
CA GLY A 170 -1.22 -19.71 15.35
C GLY A 170 0.18 -19.57 14.75
N ASP A 171 0.28 -19.45 13.42
CA ASP A 171 1.56 -19.32 12.69
C ASP A 171 2.03 -17.87 12.57
N PHE A 172 1.24 -16.89 13.06
CA PHE A 172 1.46 -15.45 12.84
C PHE A 172 2.90 -14.99 13.06
N ARG A 173 3.51 -15.35 14.19
CA ARG A 173 4.91 -14.97 14.49
C ARG A 173 5.89 -15.61 13.53
N ARG A 174 5.69 -16.90 13.22
CA ARG A 174 6.57 -17.64 12.30
C ARG A 174 6.46 -17.10 10.88
N LEU A 175 5.27 -16.67 10.45
CA LEU A 175 5.06 -15.98 9.17
C LEU A 175 5.85 -14.67 9.10
N ILE A 176 5.83 -13.86 10.16
CA ILE A 176 6.63 -12.63 10.23
C ILE A 176 8.12 -12.97 10.14
N ASP A 177 8.60 -13.89 10.98
CA ASP A 177 10.03 -14.20 11.07
C ASP A 177 10.58 -14.75 9.74
N VAL A 178 9.87 -15.73 9.15
CA VAL A 178 10.25 -16.35 7.88
C VAL A 178 10.10 -15.36 6.72
N GLY A 179 8.99 -14.62 6.67
CA GLY A 179 8.76 -13.62 5.63
C GLY A 179 9.82 -12.51 5.62
N MET A 180 10.25 -12.06 6.80
CA MET A 180 11.32 -11.04 6.91
C MET A 180 12.70 -11.58 6.52
N GLN A 181 13.02 -12.82 6.89
CA GLN A 181 14.27 -13.48 6.46
C GLN A 181 14.33 -13.61 4.93
N ILE A 182 13.24 -14.08 4.31
CA ILE A 182 13.13 -14.19 2.85
C ILE A 182 13.21 -12.81 2.20
N LYS A 183 12.46 -11.81 2.70
CA LYS A 183 12.50 -10.43 2.18
C LYS A 183 13.92 -9.88 2.13
N HIS A 184 14.67 -10.01 3.23
CA HIS A 184 16.05 -9.52 3.29
C HIS A 184 16.99 -10.29 2.35
N ALA A 185 16.84 -11.61 2.25
CA ALA A 185 17.64 -12.42 1.34
C ALA A 185 17.39 -12.04 -0.13
N VAL A 186 16.12 -11.89 -0.53
CA VAL A 186 15.74 -11.47 -1.89
C VAL A 186 16.27 -10.07 -2.21
N MET A 187 16.10 -9.12 -1.28
CA MET A 187 16.62 -7.74 -1.46
C MET A 187 18.14 -7.70 -1.63
N ALA A 188 18.88 -8.62 -1.01
CA ALA A 188 20.33 -8.72 -1.16
C ALA A 188 20.75 -9.41 -2.47
N SER A 189 19.95 -10.35 -2.99
CA SER A 189 20.28 -11.14 -4.18
C SER A 189 19.82 -10.52 -5.50
N LEU A 190 18.73 -9.75 -5.48
CA LEU A 190 18.06 -9.24 -6.67
C LEU A 190 17.80 -7.74 -6.54
N PRO A 191 18.54 -6.88 -7.27
CA PRO A 191 18.17 -5.49 -7.44
C PRO A 191 16.80 -5.39 -8.11
N ILE A 192 15.86 -4.69 -7.47
CA ILE A 192 14.51 -4.48 -7.97
C ILE A 192 14.38 -3.03 -8.40
N GLU A 193 14.21 -2.80 -9.69
CA GLU A 193 14.03 -1.47 -10.29
C GLU A 193 12.67 -1.38 -10.98
N HIS A 194 11.91 -0.32 -10.73
CA HIS A 194 10.66 -0.09 -11.44
C HIS A 194 10.96 0.52 -12.83
N PRO A 195 10.32 0.05 -13.92
CA PRO A 195 10.70 0.46 -15.29
C PRO A 195 10.66 1.96 -15.59
N PHE A 196 9.90 2.72 -14.80
CA PHE A 196 9.68 4.15 -15.00
C PHE A 196 10.04 5.02 -13.80
N GLU A 197 10.37 4.41 -12.65
CA GLU A 197 10.60 5.16 -11.40
C GLU A 197 11.81 4.56 -10.66
N PRO A 198 12.87 5.34 -10.41
CA PRO A 198 14.05 4.88 -9.68
C PRO A 198 13.86 4.81 -8.16
#